data_AF-A0AAW2LMN3-F1
#
_entry.id   AF-A0AAW2LMN3-F1
#
_cell.length_a   1.000
_cell.length_b   1.000
_cell.length_c   1.000
_cell.angle_alpha   90.00
_cell.angle_beta   90.00
_cell.angle_gamma   90.00
#
_symmetry.space_group_name_H-M   'P 1'
#
loop_
_entity.id
_entity.type
_entity.pdbx_description
1 polymer ?
#
loop_
_entity_poly.entity_id
_entity_poly.type
_entity_poly.pdbx_seq_one_letter_code
_entity_poly.pdbx_strand_id
1 'polypeptide(L)'
;MLERMKQGKKPNFSIRADGVIVNGERVCVSDVDGLREEILREAHNAAYAMHPGTIKMYRNLRPYYWWQSMKKDVAEFVAKCMTCQQVKAEHQAPAGKLRPLSIPEWKWEKITMDFVVGLPPTFRKHDAISVIVDRLTTSAHFLPIRQGDSLDKLAELYVAEIVRLHDVPVSIVSDRDPRFTSRFWESLQRALGTKLHFSTAFHPQTDGQSERTIQTLEDMMRACTMEFKGNWDDHLPLMEFAYNNSFHSSIGMAPYEALYRRRCRSPICWDIEGLRQLEGPELVQETMDKIQVVKKCLKATQDPQKRYVDKHHREMEYEVGDKVFLKISPWKGILRFGRQEKLSPRYIGPYEIIERIEPLAYRLAIPTELSQIHDVFHVSMLR
;
A
#
# COMPACT_ATOMS: atom_id res chain seq x y z
N MET A 1 30.11 -7.26 -42.10
CA MET A 1 30.27 -8.46 -41.22
C MET A 1 30.92 -9.61 -41.95
N LEU A 2 30.40 -9.99 -43.13
CA LEU A 2 30.95 -11.03 -44.02
C LEU A 2 32.45 -10.85 -44.36
N GLU A 3 32.90 -9.64 -44.70
CA GLU A 3 34.31 -9.37 -45.00
C GLU A 3 35.25 -9.60 -43.81
N ARG A 4 34.81 -9.27 -42.59
CA ARG A 4 35.59 -9.48 -41.36
C ARG A 4 35.59 -10.96 -40.93
N MET A 5 34.58 -11.74 -41.33
CA MET A 5 34.56 -13.20 -41.16
C MET A 5 35.52 -13.88 -42.14
N LYS A 6 35.55 -13.44 -43.41
CA LYS A 6 36.51 -13.91 -44.42
C LYS A 6 37.98 -13.63 -44.04
N GLN A 7 38.23 -12.60 -43.24
CA GLN A 7 39.56 -12.26 -42.69
C GLN A 7 39.92 -12.99 -41.39
N GLY A 8 39.13 -13.96 -40.92
CA GLY A 8 39.42 -14.74 -39.70
C GLY A 8 39.30 -13.97 -38.38
N LYS A 9 38.82 -12.71 -38.39
CA LYS A 9 38.76 -11.83 -37.20
C LYS A 9 37.55 -12.05 -36.29
N LYS A 10 36.74 -13.10 -36.54
CA LYS A 10 35.53 -13.46 -35.78
C LYS A 10 35.36 -14.99 -35.72
N PRO A 11 36.13 -15.70 -34.88
CA PRO A 11 36.21 -17.17 -34.89
C PRO A 11 34.90 -17.88 -34.50
N ASN A 12 33.97 -17.21 -33.83
CA ASN A 12 32.71 -17.81 -33.39
C ASN A 12 31.61 -17.81 -34.46
N PHE A 13 31.86 -17.25 -35.64
CA PHE A 13 30.85 -17.12 -36.69
C PHE A 13 31.17 -18.01 -37.87
N SER A 14 30.17 -18.73 -38.37
CA SER A 14 30.27 -19.58 -39.55
C SER A 14 29.06 -19.40 -40.47
N ILE A 15 29.14 -19.94 -41.68
CA ILE A 15 28.06 -19.94 -42.66
C ILE A 15 27.62 -21.39 -42.84
N ARG A 16 26.33 -21.67 -42.66
CA ARG A 16 25.74 -22.98 -42.91
C ARG A 16 25.62 -23.26 -44.41
N ALA A 17 25.39 -24.52 -44.77
CA ALA A 17 25.24 -24.93 -46.18
C ALA A 17 24.07 -24.25 -46.91
N ASP A 18 23.07 -23.77 -46.16
CA ASP A 18 21.90 -23.02 -46.64
C ASP A 18 22.16 -21.50 -46.79
N GLY A 19 23.40 -21.05 -46.57
CA GLY A 19 23.79 -19.64 -46.66
C GLY A 19 23.51 -18.81 -45.40
N VAL A 20 22.94 -19.40 -44.34
CA VAL A 20 22.64 -18.69 -43.10
C VAL A 20 23.90 -18.47 -42.26
N ILE A 21 24.11 -17.23 -41.81
CA ILE A 21 25.20 -16.88 -40.89
C ILE A 21 24.81 -17.31 -39.47
N VAL A 22 25.71 -18.00 -38.77
CA VAL A 22 25.50 -18.42 -37.38
C VAL A 22 26.63 -17.96 -36.47
N ASN A 23 26.33 -17.79 -35.18
CA ASN A 23 27.28 -17.54 -34.09
C ASN A 23 27.20 -18.69 -33.09
N GLY A 24 28.15 -19.62 -33.14
CA GLY A 24 27.98 -20.96 -32.57
C GLY A 24 26.77 -21.66 -33.20
N GLU A 25 25.78 -22.01 -32.39
CA GLU A 25 24.54 -22.67 -32.85
C GLU A 25 23.41 -21.71 -33.25
N ARG A 26 23.60 -20.39 -33.05
CA ARG A 26 22.54 -19.38 -33.15
C ARG A 26 22.51 -18.71 -34.51
N VAL A 27 21.32 -18.50 -35.07
CA VAL A 27 21.10 -17.77 -36.32
C VAL A 27 21.37 -16.29 -36.14
N CYS A 28 22.24 -15.72 -36.98
CA CYS A 28 22.51 -14.29 -36.99
C CYS A 28 21.44 -13.55 -37.79
N VAL A 29 20.68 -12.68 -37.11
CA VAL A 29 19.60 -11.92 -37.74
C VAL A 29 20.13 -10.56 -38.23
N SER A 30 20.13 -10.39 -39.55
CA SER A 30 20.47 -9.11 -40.19
C SER A 30 19.41 -8.04 -39.91
N ASP A 31 19.85 -6.78 -39.94
CA ASP A 31 18.98 -5.62 -39.78
C ASP A 31 18.39 -5.20 -41.13
N VAL A 32 17.66 -6.12 -41.75
CA VAL A 32 17.07 -5.96 -43.09
C VAL A 32 15.62 -6.39 -43.04
N ASP A 33 14.78 -5.72 -43.85
CA ASP A 33 13.38 -6.07 -44.09
C ASP A 33 12.51 -6.23 -42.83
N GLY A 34 12.88 -5.57 -41.71
CA GLY A 34 12.13 -5.65 -40.47
C GLY A 34 12.16 -7.01 -39.77
N LEU A 35 13.02 -7.94 -40.20
CA LEU A 35 13.08 -9.32 -39.67
C LEU A 35 13.24 -9.38 -38.15
N ARG A 36 14.06 -8.48 -37.57
CA ARG A 36 14.22 -8.39 -36.11
C ARG A 36 12.91 -7.99 -35.44
N GLU A 37 12.19 -7.03 -36.00
CA GLU A 37 10.92 -6.59 -35.45
C GLU A 37 9.86 -7.68 -35.55
N GLU A 38 9.83 -8.44 -36.64
CA GLU A 38 8.91 -9.55 -36.83
C GLU A 38 9.16 -10.68 -35.81
N ILE A 39 10.43 -11.04 -35.58
CA ILE A 39 10.82 -11.98 -34.53
C ILE A 39 10.41 -11.47 -33.13
N LEU A 40 10.62 -10.18 -32.85
CA LEU A 40 10.21 -9.58 -31.58
C LEU A 40 8.69 -9.56 -31.42
N ARG A 41 7.95 -9.27 -32.50
CA ARG A 41 6.49 -9.23 -32.54
C ARG A 41 5.89 -10.60 -32.33
N GLU A 42 6.39 -11.63 -33.01
CA GLU A 42 5.94 -13.02 -32.84
C GLU A 42 6.24 -13.53 -31.43
N ALA A 43 7.47 -13.35 -30.96
CA ALA A 43 7.87 -13.79 -29.63
C ALA A 43 7.21 -13.01 -28.47
N HIS A 44 6.49 -11.92 -28.76
CA HIS A 44 5.81 -11.11 -27.77
C HIS A 44 4.28 -11.15 -27.86
N ASN A 45 3.72 -10.97 -29.06
CA ASN A 45 2.30 -10.76 -29.31
C ASN A 45 1.56 -12.05 -29.69
N ALA A 46 2.26 -13.11 -30.10
CA ALA A 46 1.59 -14.35 -30.47
C ALA A 46 0.78 -14.91 -29.29
N ALA A 47 -0.39 -15.48 -29.58
CA ALA A 47 -1.33 -15.96 -28.57
C ALA A 47 -0.70 -16.97 -27.59
N TYR A 48 0.25 -17.77 -28.07
CA TYR A 48 1.00 -18.74 -27.26
C TYR A 48 2.16 -18.13 -26.45
N ALA A 49 2.66 -16.95 -26.85
CA ALA A 49 3.76 -16.26 -26.18
C ALA A 49 3.28 -15.45 -24.97
N MET A 50 2.05 -14.91 -25.04
CA MET A 50 1.36 -14.22 -23.95
C MET A 50 2.17 -13.06 -23.33
N HIS A 51 2.71 -12.15 -24.15
CA HIS A 51 3.38 -10.94 -23.67
C HIS A 51 4.45 -11.19 -22.59
N PRO A 52 5.51 -11.97 -22.85
CA PRO A 52 6.56 -12.26 -21.87
C PRO A 52 7.30 -10.98 -21.46
N GLY A 53 7.78 -10.91 -20.21
CA GLY A 53 8.68 -9.83 -19.76
C GLY A 53 10.07 -9.91 -20.41
N THR A 54 10.83 -8.82 -20.38
CA THR A 54 12.15 -8.67 -21.05
C THR A 54 13.08 -9.84 -20.80
N ILE A 55 13.20 -10.31 -19.55
CA ILE A 55 14.09 -11.42 -19.18
C ILE A 55 13.61 -12.75 -19.81
N LYS A 56 12.31 -13.03 -19.74
CA LYS A 56 11.71 -14.26 -20.28
C LYS A 56 11.81 -14.28 -21.81
N MET A 57 11.46 -13.17 -22.46
CA MET A 57 11.55 -13.02 -23.91
C MET A 57 12.99 -13.18 -24.41
N TYR A 58 13.96 -12.52 -23.77
CA TYR A 58 15.37 -12.66 -24.13
C TYR A 58 15.88 -14.10 -23.93
N ARG A 59 15.50 -14.77 -22.84
CA ARG A 59 15.87 -16.17 -22.58
C ARG A 59 15.28 -17.14 -23.61
N ASN A 60 14.08 -16.88 -24.11
CA ASN A 60 13.45 -17.69 -25.16
C ASN A 60 14.12 -17.51 -26.52
N LEU A 61 14.51 -16.28 -26.86
CA LEU A 61 15.15 -15.98 -28.16
C LEU A 61 16.64 -16.35 -28.20
N ARG A 62 17.35 -16.19 -27.08
CA ARG A 62 18.81 -16.35 -26.99
C ARG A 62 19.37 -17.68 -27.50
N PRO A 63 18.72 -18.85 -27.31
CA PRO A 63 19.22 -20.12 -27.82
C PRO A 63 19.20 -20.21 -29.35
N TYR A 64 18.30 -19.47 -30.02
CA TYR A 64 18.05 -19.62 -31.46
C TYR A 64 18.60 -18.46 -32.28
N TYR A 65 18.55 -17.24 -31.75
CA TYR A 65 18.88 -16.03 -32.49
C TYR A 65 20.02 -15.23 -31.85
N TRP A 66 20.71 -14.48 -32.70
CA TRP A 66 21.75 -13.56 -32.30
C TRP A 66 21.76 -12.32 -33.19
N TRP A 67 21.84 -11.14 -32.58
CA TRP A 67 22.26 -9.91 -33.25
C TRP A 67 22.88 -8.96 -32.23
N GLN A 68 23.57 -7.93 -32.73
CA GLN A 68 24.18 -6.92 -31.87
C GLN A 68 23.07 -6.14 -31.15
N SER A 69 23.18 -5.97 -29.83
CA SER A 69 22.20 -5.28 -28.99
C SER A 69 20.84 -5.99 -28.80
N MET A 70 20.70 -7.28 -29.16
CA MET A 70 19.45 -8.05 -28.97
C MET A 70 18.78 -7.89 -27.59
N LYS A 71 19.55 -7.84 -26.51
CA LYS A 71 19.01 -7.63 -25.16
C LYS A 71 18.37 -6.25 -24.98
N LYS A 72 18.97 -5.21 -25.57
CA LYS A 72 18.48 -3.82 -25.55
C LYS A 72 17.21 -3.71 -26.39
N ASP A 73 17.21 -4.28 -27.60
CA ASP A 73 16.06 -4.22 -28.50
C ASP A 73 14.84 -4.95 -27.92
N VAL A 74 15.06 -6.12 -27.28
CA VAL A 74 14.00 -6.82 -26.52
C VAL A 74 13.46 -5.96 -25.37
N ALA A 75 14.31 -5.22 -24.66
CA ALA A 75 13.88 -4.35 -23.58
C ALA A 75 13.03 -3.17 -24.09
N GLU A 76 13.49 -2.50 -25.15
CA GLU A 76 12.77 -1.38 -25.77
C GLU A 76 11.43 -1.84 -26.38
N PHE A 77 11.39 -3.00 -27.03
CA PHE A 77 10.16 -3.54 -27.62
C PHE A 77 9.10 -3.85 -26.55
N VAL A 78 9.48 -4.54 -25.47
CA VAL A 78 8.57 -4.83 -24.35
C VAL A 78 8.15 -3.54 -23.64
N ALA A 79 9.05 -2.55 -23.52
CA ALA A 79 8.76 -1.27 -22.89
C ALA A 79 7.72 -0.45 -23.67
N LYS A 80 7.68 -0.53 -25.01
CA LYS A 80 6.71 0.18 -25.86
C LYS A 80 5.34 -0.52 -26.00
N CYS A 81 5.20 -1.76 -25.53
CA CYS A 81 3.96 -2.52 -25.67
C CYS A 81 2.85 -1.98 -24.74
N MET A 82 1.79 -1.40 -25.31
CA MET A 82 0.65 -0.85 -24.57
C MET A 82 -0.04 -1.88 -23.66
N THR A 83 -0.28 -3.10 -24.16
CA THR A 83 -0.88 -4.19 -23.36
C THR A 83 -0.02 -4.53 -22.15
N CYS A 84 1.31 -4.59 -22.31
CA CYS A 84 2.22 -4.83 -21.19
C CYS A 84 2.24 -3.67 -20.19
N GLN A 85 2.19 -2.42 -20.68
CA GLN A 85 2.16 -1.25 -19.82
C GLN A 85 0.90 -1.20 -18.95
N GLN A 86 -0.25 -1.63 -19.50
CA GLN A 86 -1.54 -1.63 -18.80
C GLN A 86 -1.74 -2.83 -17.85
N VAL A 87 -1.20 -4.00 -18.18
CA VAL A 87 -1.51 -5.25 -17.46
C VAL A 87 -0.43 -5.63 -16.43
N LYS A 88 0.85 -5.41 -16.72
CA LYS A 88 1.93 -5.92 -15.85
C LYS A 88 2.08 -5.07 -14.60
N ALA A 89 2.19 -5.76 -13.46
CA ALA A 89 2.57 -5.14 -12.19
C ALA A 89 3.97 -4.52 -12.30
N GLU A 90 4.07 -3.27 -11.88
CA GLU A 90 5.35 -2.61 -11.72
C GLU A 90 6.08 -3.20 -10.50
N HIS A 91 7.30 -3.67 -10.71
CA HIS A 91 8.18 -4.19 -9.65
C HIS A 91 9.22 -3.14 -9.22
N GLN A 92 9.09 -1.90 -9.70
CA GLN A 92 9.87 -0.78 -9.18
C GLN A 92 9.23 -0.32 -7.87
N ALA A 93 10.05 0.21 -6.97
CA ALA A 93 9.53 0.80 -5.75
C ALA A 93 8.67 2.02 -6.06
N PRO A 94 7.71 2.37 -5.19
CA PRO A 94 6.86 3.53 -5.38
C PRO A 94 7.68 4.81 -5.59
N ALA A 95 7.30 5.59 -6.59
CA ALA A 95 7.87 6.90 -6.86
C ALA A 95 7.51 7.91 -5.77
N GLY A 96 8.44 8.82 -5.47
CA GLY A 96 8.30 9.89 -4.47
C GLY A 96 8.94 9.55 -3.12
N LYS A 97 9.75 10.45 -2.59
CA LYS A 97 10.25 10.37 -1.22
C LYS A 97 9.10 10.70 -0.26
N LEU A 98 8.88 9.89 0.76
CA LEU A 98 7.95 10.20 1.84
C LEU A 98 8.29 11.58 2.41
N ARG A 99 7.37 12.55 2.28
CA ARG A 99 7.44 13.81 3.03
C ARG A 99 6.75 13.57 4.37
N PRO A 100 7.49 13.47 5.48
CA PRO A 100 6.87 13.28 6.78
C PRO A 100 6.02 14.52 7.10
N LEU A 101 4.75 14.29 7.42
CA LEU A 101 3.89 15.30 8.01
C LEU A 101 4.56 15.85 9.28
N SER A 102 4.38 17.15 9.57
CA SER A 102 4.97 17.78 10.77
C SER A 102 4.71 16.96 12.03
N ILE A 103 5.76 16.76 12.82
CA ILE A 103 5.67 16.07 14.11
C ILE A 103 4.85 16.98 15.05
N PRO A 104 3.82 16.47 15.73
CA PRO A 104 3.05 17.26 16.70
C PRO A 104 3.93 17.66 17.89
N GLU A 105 3.61 18.78 18.53
CA GLU A 105 4.33 19.23 19.73
C GLU A 105 3.76 18.57 20.99
N TRP A 106 2.47 18.22 20.96
CA TRP A 106 1.78 17.59 22.08
C TRP A 106 0.99 16.34 21.70
N LYS A 107 0.73 15.51 22.71
CA LYS A 107 -0.08 14.30 22.56
C LYS A 107 -1.52 14.66 22.24
N TRP A 108 -2.14 13.89 21.36
CA TRP A 108 -3.53 14.07 20.90
C TRP A 108 -3.82 15.42 20.22
N GLU A 109 -2.79 16.23 19.97
CA GLU A 109 -2.91 17.49 19.23
C GLU A 109 -3.25 17.24 17.75
N LYS A 110 -2.62 16.23 17.15
CA LYS A 110 -2.88 15.83 15.76
C LYS A 110 -3.10 14.34 15.71
N ILE A 111 -4.26 13.95 15.21
CA ILE A 111 -4.66 12.53 15.13
C ILE A 111 -4.86 12.10 13.69
N THR A 112 -4.87 10.80 13.48
CA THR A 112 -5.30 10.19 12.23
C THR A 112 -6.55 9.35 12.48
N MET A 113 -7.45 9.33 11.50
CA MET A 113 -8.70 8.59 11.56
C MET A 113 -8.88 7.78 10.28
N ASP A 114 -9.25 6.51 10.44
CA ASP A 114 -9.56 5.60 9.35
C ASP A 114 -10.68 4.64 9.75
N PHE A 115 -11.21 3.91 8.76
CA PHE A 115 -12.20 2.87 8.96
C PHE A 115 -11.74 1.53 8.38
N VAL A 116 -11.79 0.49 9.22
CA VAL A 116 -11.73 -0.89 8.73
C VAL A 116 -13.17 -1.33 8.48
N VAL A 117 -13.52 -1.61 7.21
CA VAL A 117 -14.88 -1.95 6.78
C VAL A 117 -14.93 -3.35 6.17
N GLY A 118 -16.13 -3.92 6.06
CA GLY A 118 -16.35 -5.24 5.45
C GLY A 118 -15.99 -6.41 6.38
N LEU A 119 -16.02 -6.20 7.70
CA LEU A 119 -15.83 -7.26 8.67
C LEU A 119 -17.10 -8.11 8.79
N PRO A 120 -16.98 -9.41 9.16
CA PRO A 120 -18.15 -10.23 9.45
C PRO A 120 -19.00 -9.58 10.55
N PRO A 121 -20.33 -9.48 10.37
CA PRO A 121 -21.19 -8.84 11.36
C PRO A 121 -21.20 -9.63 12.67
N THR A 122 -21.08 -8.93 13.80
CA THR A 122 -21.14 -9.53 15.14
C THR A 122 -22.58 -9.67 15.64
N PHE A 123 -22.80 -10.35 16.78
CA PHE A 123 -24.13 -10.40 17.42
C PHE A 123 -24.66 -9.01 17.79
N ARG A 124 -23.77 -8.05 18.10
CA ARG A 124 -24.14 -6.64 18.35
C ARG A 124 -24.33 -5.85 17.05
N LYS A 125 -24.21 -6.52 15.91
CA LYS A 125 -24.34 -6.01 14.53
C LYS A 125 -23.23 -5.06 14.11
N HIS A 126 -22.07 -5.08 14.78
CA HIS A 126 -20.89 -4.35 14.33
C HIS A 126 -20.28 -5.04 13.11
N ASP A 127 -19.90 -4.28 12.09
CA ASP A 127 -19.33 -4.77 10.82
C ASP A 127 -18.14 -3.90 10.34
N ALA A 128 -17.74 -2.93 11.16
CA ALA A 128 -16.64 -2.03 10.89
C ALA A 128 -16.00 -1.53 12.20
N ILE A 129 -14.78 -0.99 12.09
CA ILE A 129 -14.02 -0.40 13.20
C ILE A 129 -13.59 1.00 12.81
N SER A 130 -13.83 1.99 13.66
CA SER A 130 -13.18 3.30 13.57
C SER A 130 -11.84 3.23 14.30
N VAL A 131 -10.77 3.51 13.57
CA VAL A 131 -9.40 3.50 14.06
C VAL A 131 -8.95 4.94 14.22
N ILE A 132 -8.60 5.34 15.44
CA ILE A 132 -8.11 6.68 15.75
C ILE A 132 -6.72 6.56 16.36
N VAL A 133 -5.73 7.27 15.83
CA VAL A 133 -4.33 7.17 16.28
C VAL A 133 -3.76 8.56 16.57
N ASP A 134 -3.17 8.72 17.75
CA ASP A 134 -2.36 9.89 18.07
C ASP A 134 -1.03 9.86 17.31
N ARG A 135 -0.73 10.91 16.55
CA ARG A 135 0.47 10.94 15.68
C ARG A 135 1.77 11.08 16.47
N LEU A 136 1.72 11.58 17.71
CA LEU A 136 2.91 11.74 18.53
C LEU A 136 3.27 10.47 19.28
N THR A 137 2.33 9.94 20.07
CA THR A 137 2.56 8.78 20.94
C THR A 137 2.25 7.45 20.27
N THR A 138 1.65 7.47 19.08
CA THR A 138 1.14 6.27 18.39
C THR A 138 0.08 5.50 19.18
N SER A 139 -0.51 6.13 20.21
CA SER A 139 -1.61 5.54 20.98
C SER A 139 -2.85 5.46 20.08
N ALA A 140 -3.48 4.29 20.04
CA ALA A 140 -4.64 4.03 19.20
C ALA A 140 -5.90 3.73 20.02
N HIS A 141 -7.04 4.05 19.44
CA HIS A 141 -8.38 3.65 19.87
C HIS A 141 -9.06 2.85 18.76
N PHE A 142 -9.65 1.71 19.11
CA PHE A 142 -10.34 0.82 18.17
C PHE A 142 -11.82 0.71 18.52
N LEU A 143 -12.65 1.52 17.86
CA LEU A 143 -14.06 1.65 18.22
C LEU A 143 -14.94 0.80 17.29
N PRO A 144 -15.70 -0.19 17.79
CA PRO A 144 -16.61 -0.95 16.96
C PRO A 144 -17.77 -0.06 16.50
N ILE A 145 -18.07 -0.10 15.20
CA ILE A 145 -19.14 0.67 14.57
C ILE A 145 -19.93 -0.21 13.59
N ARG A 146 -21.02 0.35 13.08
CA ARG A 146 -21.73 -0.22 11.92
C ARG A 146 -21.51 0.66 10.70
N GLN A 147 -21.32 0.08 9.54
CA GLN A 147 -21.13 0.82 8.28
C GLN A 147 -22.35 1.69 7.96
N GLY A 148 -23.54 1.24 8.37
CA GLY A 148 -24.80 2.00 8.26
C GLY A 148 -25.10 2.92 9.45
N ASP A 149 -24.17 3.13 10.39
CA ASP A 149 -24.39 4.11 11.47
C ASP A 149 -24.48 5.53 10.89
N SER A 150 -25.40 6.30 11.47
CA SER A 150 -25.61 7.70 11.12
C SER A 150 -24.41 8.56 11.57
N LEU A 151 -24.22 9.70 10.91
CA LEU A 151 -23.10 10.59 11.22
C LEU A 151 -23.23 11.23 12.61
N ASP A 152 -24.46 11.48 13.08
CA ASP A 152 -24.76 11.90 14.44
C ASP A 152 -24.27 10.86 15.47
N LYS A 153 -24.57 9.58 15.26
CA LYS A 153 -24.08 8.51 16.12
C LYS A 153 -22.55 8.39 16.12
N LEU A 154 -21.91 8.55 14.95
CA LEU A 154 -20.44 8.58 14.87
C LEU A 154 -19.85 9.79 15.61
N ALA A 155 -20.50 10.95 15.55
CA ALA A 155 -20.09 12.14 16.29
C ALA A 155 -20.24 11.96 17.81
N GLU A 156 -21.36 11.38 18.26
CA GLU A 156 -21.56 11.05 19.68
C GLU A 156 -20.47 10.11 20.19
N LEU A 157 -20.17 9.05 19.44
CA LEU A 157 -19.11 8.10 19.78
C LEU A 157 -17.73 8.78 19.80
N TYR A 158 -17.43 9.63 18.82
CA TYR A 158 -16.18 10.38 18.77
C TYR A 158 -16.01 11.30 19.97
N VAL A 159 -17.06 12.03 20.37
CA VAL A 159 -17.01 12.88 21.57
C VAL A 159 -16.87 12.04 22.83
N ALA A 160 -17.61 10.93 22.93
CA ALA A 160 -17.62 10.06 24.11
C ALA A 160 -16.29 9.34 24.33
N GLU A 161 -15.60 8.93 23.28
CA GLU A 161 -14.40 8.09 23.40
C GLU A 161 -13.10 8.83 23.12
N ILE A 162 -13.12 9.90 22.31
CA ILE A 162 -11.92 10.64 21.96
C ILE A 162 -11.87 11.97 22.71
N VAL A 163 -12.82 12.87 22.46
CA VAL A 163 -12.78 14.23 23.04
C VAL A 163 -12.83 14.20 24.56
N ARG A 164 -13.69 13.34 25.14
CA ARG A 164 -13.80 13.16 26.60
C ARG A 164 -12.47 12.77 27.26
N LEU A 165 -11.67 11.94 26.58
CA LEU A 165 -10.43 11.40 27.14
C LEU A 165 -9.23 12.33 26.88
N HIS A 166 -9.19 12.96 25.70
CA HIS A 166 -7.96 13.50 25.13
C HIS A 166 -8.05 14.95 24.68
N ASP A 167 -9.20 15.60 24.88
CA ASP A 167 -9.54 16.92 24.35
C ASP A 167 -9.78 16.93 22.83
N VAL A 168 -10.18 18.08 22.30
CA VAL A 168 -10.39 18.30 20.86
C VAL A 168 -9.03 18.44 20.15
N PRO A 169 -8.73 17.63 19.12
CA PRO A 169 -7.49 17.74 18.38
C PRO A 169 -7.45 19.01 17.52
N VAL A 170 -6.27 19.58 17.35
CA VAL A 170 -6.02 20.73 16.45
C VAL A 170 -6.23 20.34 15.00
N SER A 171 -5.85 19.11 14.63
CA SER A 171 -6.05 18.62 13.27
C SER A 171 -6.27 17.12 13.19
N ILE A 172 -7.05 16.70 12.21
CA ILE A 172 -7.33 15.31 11.88
C ILE A 172 -6.87 15.05 10.45
N VAL A 173 -6.07 14.00 10.28
CA VAL A 173 -5.74 13.45 8.96
C VAL A 173 -6.62 12.23 8.73
N SER A 174 -7.34 12.17 7.62
CA SER A 174 -8.15 11.00 7.27
C SER A 174 -8.08 10.69 5.78
N ASP A 175 -8.60 9.54 5.38
CA ASP A 175 -8.91 9.30 3.97
C ASP A 175 -10.13 10.11 3.52
N ARG A 176 -10.48 9.97 2.24
CA ARG A 176 -11.67 10.61 1.65
C ARG A 176 -12.92 9.75 1.76
N ASP A 177 -13.06 8.96 2.81
CA ASP A 177 -14.31 8.26 3.08
C ASP A 177 -15.47 9.28 3.13
N PRO A 178 -16.62 8.99 2.47
CA PRO A 178 -17.76 9.91 2.42
C PRO A 178 -18.25 10.38 3.78
N ARG A 179 -18.02 9.61 4.85
CA ARG A 179 -18.34 10.00 6.22
C ARG A 179 -17.49 11.20 6.67
N PHE A 180 -16.20 11.19 6.37
CA PHE A 180 -15.28 12.27 6.73
C PHE A 180 -15.42 13.51 5.85
N THR A 181 -15.73 13.35 4.56
CA THR A 181 -15.96 14.46 3.62
C THR A 181 -17.40 14.99 3.64
N SER A 182 -18.24 14.51 4.56
CA SER A 182 -19.63 14.95 4.67
C SER A 182 -19.69 16.39 5.19
N ARG A 183 -20.66 17.17 4.70
CA ARG A 183 -20.90 18.54 5.20
C ARG A 183 -21.15 18.58 6.71
N PHE A 184 -21.80 17.53 7.23
CA PHE A 184 -22.03 17.39 8.67
C PHE A 184 -20.72 17.26 9.43
N TRP A 185 -19.84 16.33 9.04
CA TRP A 185 -18.56 16.11 9.72
C TRP A 185 -17.64 17.34 9.62
N GLU A 186 -17.56 17.96 8.44
CA GLU A 186 -16.83 19.21 8.26
C GLU A 186 -17.34 20.33 9.16
N SER A 187 -18.67 20.46 9.30
CA SER A 187 -19.27 21.50 10.13
C SER A 187 -19.07 21.24 11.62
N LEU A 188 -19.18 19.99 12.05
CA LEU A 188 -18.88 19.57 13.42
C LEU A 188 -17.43 19.91 13.79
N GLN A 189 -16.47 19.49 12.96
CA GLN A 189 -15.05 19.69 13.24
C GLN A 189 -14.67 21.18 13.19
N ARG A 190 -15.24 21.95 12.26
CA ARG A 190 -15.09 23.41 12.25
C ARG A 190 -15.62 24.06 13.52
N ALA A 191 -16.77 23.60 14.04
CA ALA A 191 -17.35 24.11 15.28
C ALA A 191 -16.51 23.76 16.51
N LEU A 192 -15.85 22.60 16.51
CA LEU A 192 -14.92 22.19 17.55
C LEU A 192 -13.55 22.90 17.44
N GLY A 193 -13.25 23.55 16.32
CA GLY A 193 -11.95 24.21 16.07
C GLY A 193 -10.89 23.31 15.43
N THR A 194 -11.28 22.12 14.98
CA THR A 194 -10.41 21.11 14.37
C THR A 194 -10.24 21.34 12.86
N LYS A 195 -8.99 21.27 12.37
CA LYS A 195 -8.69 21.30 10.93
C LYS A 195 -8.69 19.90 10.32
N LEU A 196 -9.41 19.71 9.22
CA LEU A 196 -9.43 18.44 8.48
C LEU A 196 -8.41 18.47 7.34
N HIS A 197 -7.60 17.42 7.25
CA HIS A 197 -6.66 17.18 6.17
C HIS A 197 -6.96 15.83 5.53
N PHE A 198 -7.40 15.83 4.29
CA PHE A 198 -7.72 14.60 3.57
C PHE A 198 -6.53 14.12 2.75
N SER A 199 -6.16 12.85 2.91
CA SER A 199 -5.16 12.23 2.03
C SER A 199 -5.66 12.25 0.58
N THR A 200 -4.73 12.36 -0.38
CA THR A 200 -5.08 12.31 -1.81
C THR A 200 -5.65 10.94 -2.15
N ALA A 201 -6.67 10.90 -3.02
CA ALA A 201 -7.27 9.66 -3.47
C ALA A 201 -6.16 8.68 -3.91
N PHE A 202 -6.20 7.46 -3.35
CA PHE A 202 -5.29 6.35 -3.65
C PHE A 202 -3.82 6.50 -3.21
N HIS A 203 -3.53 7.33 -2.19
CA HIS A 203 -2.18 7.41 -1.62
C HIS A 203 -2.10 7.09 -0.10
N PRO A 204 -1.97 5.81 0.28
CA PRO A 204 -1.78 5.38 1.68
C PRO A 204 -0.51 5.96 2.34
N GLN A 205 0.47 6.43 1.56
CA GLN A 205 1.78 6.85 2.09
C GLN A 205 1.78 8.21 2.81
N THR A 206 0.72 9.01 2.71
CA THR A 206 0.65 10.30 3.44
C THR A 206 0.53 10.09 4.95
N ASP A 207 0.02 8.93 5.36
CA ASP A 207 -0.05 8.51 6.75
C ASP A 207 0.30 7.03 6.92
N GLY A 208 1.54 6.67 6.59
CA GLY A 208 2.04 5.30 6.80
C GLY A 208 1.99 4.82 8.27
N GLN A 209 1.65 5.69 9.22
CA GLN A 209 1.37 5.31 10.61
C GLN A 209 -0.01 4.67 10.77
N SER A 210 -1.07 5.19 10.16
CA SER A 210 -2.40 4.53 10.17
C SER A 210 -2.36 3.20 9.42
N GLU A 211 -1.73 3.13 8.25
CA GLU A 211 -1.60 1.88 7.48
C GLU A 211 -0.93 0.77 8.30
N ARG A 212 0.18 1.08 8.99
CA ARG A 212 0.86 0.14 9.89
C ARG A 212 -0.01 -0.26 11.08
N THR A 213 -0.77 0.69 11.62
CA THR A 213 -1.67 0.45 12.75
C THR A 213 -2.81 -0.49 12.36
N ILE A 214 -3.43 -0.24 11.21
CA ILE A 214 -4.49 -1.08 10.64
C ILE A 214 -3.95 -2.48 10.32
N GLN A 215 -2.77 -2.59 9.71
CA GLN A 215 -2.15 -3.89 9.44
C GLN A 215 -1.92 -4.68 10.74
N THR A 216 -1.42 -3.99 11.78
CA THR A 216 -1.19 -4.61 13.09
C THR A 216 -2.50 -5.08 13.71
N LEU A 217 -3.55 -4.25 13.64
CA LEU A 217 -4.90 -4.59 14.11
C LEU A 217 -5.46 -5.80 13.33
N GLU A 218 -5.34 -5.82 12.01
CA GLU A 218 -5.78 -6.95 11.18
C GLU A 218 -5.08 -8.26 11.56
N ASP A 219 -3.77 -8.22 11.79
CA ASP A 219 -3.00 -9.39 12.22
C ASP A 219 -3.43 -9.88 13.61
N MET A 220 -3.68 -8.96 14.55
CA MET A 220 -4.23 -9.27 15.86
C MET A 220 -5.63 -9.88 15.76
N MET A 221 -6.49 -9.35 14.89
CA MET A 221 -7.83 -9.92 14.63
C MET A 221 -7.75 -11.31 14.01
N ARG A 222 -6.86 -11.54 13.03
CA ARG A 222 -6.66 -12.87 12.43
C ARG A 222 -6.24 -13.89 13.49
N ALA A 223 -5.30 -13.53 14.35
CA ALA A 223 -4.85 -14.38 15.46
C ALA A 223 -5.97 -14.66 16.47
N CYS A 224 -6.69 -13.62 16.89
CA CYS A 224 -7.82 -13.76 17.82
C CYS A 224 -8.94 -14.63 17.26
N THR A 225 -9.24 -14.54 15.96
CA THR A 225 -10.27 -15.39 15.33
C THR A 225 -9.86 -16.87 15.29
N MET A 226 -8.55 -17.16 15.25
CA MET A 226 -8.03 -18.54 15.26
C MET A 226 -7.99 -19.15 16.66
N GLU A 227 -7.65 -18.36 17.68
CA GLU A 227 -7.44 -18.87 19.05
C GLU A 227 -8.62 -18.64 20.00
N PHE A 228 -9.44 -17.61 19.78
CA PHE A 228 -10.56 -17.27 20.65
C PHE A 228 -11.90 -17.57 20.00
N LYS A 229 -12.81 -18.13 20.81
CA LYS A 229 -14.23 -18.25 20.46
C LYS A 229 -14.94 -16.91 20.71
N GLY A 230 -16.02 -16.63 19.98
CA GLY A 230 -16.85 -15.43 20.16
C GLY A 230 -16.71 -14.42 19.01
N ASN A 231 -17.30 -13.23 19.18
CA ASN A 231 -17.23 -12.17 18.17
C ASN A 231 -15.94 -11.37 18.30
N TRP A 232 -15.47 -10.80 17.19
CA TRP A 232 -14.25 -9.98 17.19
C TRP A 232 -14.41 -8.70 18.04
N ASP A 233 -15.61 -8.13 18.13
CA ASP A 233 -15.87 -6.88 18.87
C ASP A 233 -15.77 -7.06 20.38
N ASP A 234 -16.03 -8.26 20.90
CA ASP A 234 -15.84 -8.59 22.32
C ASP A 234 -14.35 -8.56 22.72
N HIS A 235 -13.43 -8.74 21.76
CA HIS A 235 -11.97 -8.78 22.00
C HIS A 235 -11.26 -7.45 21.72
N LEU A 236 -11.93 -6.47 21.10
CA LEU A 236 -11.32 -5.19 20.73
C LEU A 236 -10.67 -4.44 21.91
N PRO A 237 -11.27 -4.35 23.11
CA PRO A 237 -10.61 -3.69 24.23
C PRO A 237 -9.27 -4.33 24.62
N LEU A 238 -9.17 -5.67 24.52
CA LEU A 238 -7.94 -6.40 24.79
C LEU A 238 -6.91 -6.21 23.67
N MET A 239 -7.36 -6.12 22.41
CA MET A 239 -6.51 -5.79 21.28
C MET A 239 -5.92 -4.38 21.44
N GLU A 240 -6.76 -3.37 21.69
CA GLU A 240 -6.33 -1.99 21.93
C GLU A 240 -5.31 -1.92 23.08
N PHE A 241 -5.62 -2.57 24.20
CA PHE A 241 -4.70 -2.67 25.33
C PHE A 241 -3.37 -3.31 24.94
N ALA A 242 -3.38 -4.42 24.21
CA ALA A 242 -2.16 -5.11 23.81
C ALA A 242 -1.32 -4.31 22.80
N TYR A 243 -1.97 -3.63 21.85
CA TYR A 243 -1.33 -2.75 20.88
C TYR A 243 -0.62 -1.59 21.57
N ASN A 244 -1.35 -0.86 22.44
CA ASN A 244 -0.82 0.32 23.14
C ASN A 244 0.27 -0.04 24.16
N ASN A 245 0.32 -1.28 24.64
CA ASN A 245 1.33 -1.75 25.58
C ASN A 245 2.49 -2.51 24.93
N SER A 246 2.50 -2.61 23.61
CA SER A 246 3.59 -3.27 22.88
C SER A 246 4.61 -2.25 22.42
N PHE A 247 5.86 -2.68 22.32
CA PHE A 247 6.97 -1.81 21.90
C PHE A 247 6.77 -1.37 20.46
N HIS A 248 6.92 -0.08 20.17
CA HIS A 248 6.89 0.48 18.82
C HIS A 248 8.26 1.05 18.47
N SER A 249 8.85 0.56 17.39
CA SER A 249 10.20 0.96 16.97
C SER A 249 10.29 2.42 16.53
N SER A 250 9.20 3.02 16.03
CA SER A 250 9.14 4.41 15.60
C SER A 250 9.33 5.41 16.75
N ILE A 251 8.86 5.06 17.95
CA ILE A 251 8.95 5.91 19.15
C ILE A 251 9.92 5.38 20.21
N GLY A 252 10.46 4.17 20.01
CA GLY A 252 11.44 3.56 20.91
C GLY A 252 10.86 3.12 22.27
N MET A 253 9.54 3.06 22.42
CA MET A 253 8.84 2.63 23.63
C MET A 253 7.41 2.15 23.29
N ALA A 254 6.62 1.78 24.29
CA ALA A 254 5.20 1.47 24.08
C ALA A 254 4.35 2.76 24.01
N PRO A 255 3.30 2.82 23.17
CA PRO A 255 2.40 3.98 23.12
C PRO A 255 1.86 4.42 24.47
N TYR A 256 1.51 3.46 25.34
CA TYR A 256 1.07 3.72 26.71
C TYR A 256 2.12 4.45 27.55
N GLU A 257 3.40 4.05 27.41
CA GLU A 257 4.52 4.68 28.11
C GLU A 257 4.75 6.10 27.59
N ALA A 258 4.66 6.32 26.29
CA ALA A 258 4.73 7.65 25.69
C ALA A 258 3.58 8.56 26.16
N LEU A 259 2.36 8.01 26.26
CA LEU A 259 1.16 8.76 26.61
C LEU A 259 1.08 9.15 28.10
N TYR A 260 1.36 8.18 28.98
CA TYR A 260 1.18 8.33 30.43
C TYR A 260 2.51 8.57 31.19
N ARG A 261 3.65 8.55 30.49
CA ARG A 261 4.99 8.68 31.07
C ARG A 261 5.29 7.66 32.18
N ARG A 262 4.63 6.50 32.11
CA ARG A 262 4.83 5.36 33.00
C ARG A 262 4.55 4.08 32.24
N ARG A 263 5.21 2.99 32.65
CA ARG A 263 4.90 1.68 32.10
C ARG A 263 3.54 1.21 32.58
N CYS A 264 2.83 0.51 31.71
CA CYS A 264 1.59 -0.14 32.10
C CYS A 264 1.86 -1.22 33.13
N ARG A 265 1.05 -1.24 34.20
CA ARG A 265 1.02 -2.33 35.17
C ARG A 265 0.30 -3.53 34.57
N SER A 266 0.98 -4.19 33.65
CA SER A 266 0.50 -5.44 33.10
C SER A 266 0.89 -6.60 34.03
N PRO A 267 0.21 -7.74 33.95
CA PRO A 267 0.42 -8.86 34.87
C PRO A 267 1.82 -9.48 34.83
N ILE A 268 2.51 -9.34 33.71
CA ILE A 268 3.92 -9.71 33.55
C ILE A 268 4.86 -8.76 34.31
N CYS A 269 4.40 -7.53 34.61
CA CYS A 269 5.14 -6.53 35.37
C CYS A 269 4.77 -6.49 36.85
N TRP A 270 3.77 -7.28 37.30
CA TRP A 270 3.39 -7.36 38.72
C TRP A 270 4.49 -7.99 39.58
N ASP A 271 5.36 -8.83 38.99
CA ASP A 271 6.55 -9.38 39.64
C ASP A 271 7.61 -8.31 39.99
N ILE A 272 7.61 -7.16 39.30
CA ILE A 272 8.64 -6.11 39.47
C ILE A 272 8.27 -5.17 40.64
N GLU A 273 6.98 -5.07 41.01
CA GLU A 273 6.48 -4.16 42.06
C GLU A 273 6.02 -4.89 43.35
N GLY A 274 6.29 -6.19 43.49
CA GLY A 274 5.98 -6.94 44.73
C GLY A 274 4.50 -7.20 45.00
N LEU A 275 3.62 -7.02 44.00
CA LEU A 275 2.16 -7.11 44.12
C LEU A 275 1.62 -8.47 43.69
N ARG A 276 2.17 -9.57 44.22
CA ARG A 276 1.61 -10.91 43.99
C ARG A 276 0.69 -11.31 45.15
N GLN A 277 -0.55 -10.86 45.07
CA GLN A 277 -1.68 -11.62 45.62
C GLN A 277 -2.59 -11.95 44.43
N LEU A 278 -2.24 -13.02 43.71
CA LEU A 278 -3.08 -13.57 42.65
C LEU A 278 -3.65 -14.92 43.10
N GLU A 279 -4.58 -14.85 44.04
CA GLU A 279 -5.74 -15.74 44.01
C GLU A 279 -6.90 -14.90 43.48
N GLY A 280 -6.90 -14.66 42.16
CA GLY A 280 -7.91 -13.87 41.47
C GLY A 280 -8.89 -14.76 40.69
N PRO A 281 -10.14 -14.31 40.48
CA PRO A 281 -11.18 -15.09 39.79
C PRO A 281 -10.78 -15.47 38.36
N GLU A 282 -11.33 -16.59 37.87
CA GLU A 282 -11.08 -17.23 36.57
C GLU A 282 -10.99 -16.25 35.37
N LEU A 283 -11.80 -15.18 35.39
CA LEU A 283 -11.81 -14.10 34.39
C LEU A 283 -10.46 -13.39 34.23
N VAL A 284 -9.73 -13.19 35.33
CA VAL A 284 -8.41 -12.56 35.32
C VAL A 284 -7.44 -13.46 34.56
N GLN A 285 -7.44 -14.76 34.86
CA GLN A 285 -6.60 -15.75 34.20
C GLN A 285 -6.92 -15.89 32.71
N GLU A 286 -8.21 -15.93 32.35
CA GLU A 286 -8.63 -15.95 30.94
C GLU A 286 -8.14 -14.71 30.18
N THR A 287 -8.19 -13.54 30.83
CA THR A 287 -7.67 -12.29 30.26
C THR A 287 -6.14 -12.33 30.11
N MET A 288 -5.41 -12.97 31.04
CA MET A 288 -3.95 -13.17 30.93
C MET A 288 -3.59 -13.93 29.66
N ASP A 289 -4.23 -15.07 29.48
CA ASP A 289 -3.93 -16.00 28.41
C ASP A 289 -4.21 -15.33 27.07
N LYS A 290 -5.32 -14.59 26.98
CA LYS A 290 -5.67 -13.77 25.80
C LYS A 290 -4.60 -12.73 25.46
N ILE A 291 -4.15 -11.95 26.46
CA ILE A 291 -3.13 -10.91 26.26
C ILE A 291 -1.78 -11.52 25.82
N GLN A 292 -1.40 -12.69 26.34
CA GLN A 292 -0.14 -13.34 25.97
C GLN A 292 -0.11 -13.76 24.50
N VAL A 293 -1.21 -14.31 24.00
CA VAL A 293 -1.37 -14.68 22.58
C VAL A 293 -1.21 -13.46 21.68
N VAL A 294 -1.96 -12.39 21.97
CA VAL A 294 -1.92 -11.17 21.16
C VAL A 294 -0.50 -10.58 21.12
N LYS A 295 0.23 -10.62 22.24
CA LYS A 295 1.64 -10.19 22.29
C LYS A 295 2.59 -11.08 21.48
N LYS A 296 2.36 -12.40 21.41
CA LYS A 296 3.18 -13.30 20.58
C LYS A 296 3.00 -12.98 19.09
N CYS A 297 1.77 -12.73 18.65
CA CYS A 297 1.47 -12.33 17.28
C CYS A 297 2.13 -10.98 16.93
N LEU A 298 2.05 -10.00 17.84
CA LEU A 298 2.71 -8.71 17.68
C LEU A 298 4.23 -8.83 17.50
N LYS A 299 4.89 -9.73 18.24
CA LYS A 299 6.33 -10.00 18.07
C LYS A 299 6.65 -10.63 16.72
N ALA A 300 5.81 -11.57 16.25
CA ALA A 300 6.00 -12.23 14.95
C ALA A 300 5.85 -11.26 13.76
N THR A 301 4.97 -10.26 13.87
CA THR A 301 4.80 -9.21 12.84
C THR A 301 5.96 -8.21 12.83
N GLN A 302 6.62 -7.97 13.97
CA GLN A 302 7.71 -6.98 14.09
C GLN A 302 9.09 -7.44 13.55
N ASP A 303 9.39 -8.75 13.59
CA ASP A 303 10.72 -9.27 13.24
C ASP A 303 11.14 -9.16 11.76
N PRO A 304 10.25 -9.14 10.74
CA PRO A 304 10.64 -8.96 9.35
C PRO A 304 10.79 -7.50 8.89
N GLN A 305 10.21 -6.52 9.59
CA GLN A 305 9.97 -5.17 9.04
C GLN A 305 11.10 -4.15 9.26
N LYS A 306 12.23 -4.57 9.83
CA LYS A 306 13.30 -3.68 10.31
C LYS A 306 14.29 -3.19 9.23
N ARG A 307 14.13 -3.54 7.94
CA ARG A 307 15.15 -3.25 6.91
C ARG A 307 14.68 -2.70 5.55
N TYR A 308 13.38 -2.54 5.30
CA TYR A 308 12.91 -2.45 3.91
C TYR A 308 12.35 -1.10 3.44
N VAL A 309 12.09 -0.13 4.31
CA VAL A 309 11.26 1.03 3.92
C VAL A 309 12.05 2.16 3.23
N ASP A 310 13.29 2.48 3.63
CA ASP A 310 14.01 3.61 3.01
C ASP A 310 14.89 3.24 1.82
N LYS A 311 15.20 1.94 1.62
CA LYS A 311 16.19 1.51 0.62
C LYS A 311 15.67 1.45 -0.82
N HIS A 312 14.39 1.71 -1.05
CA HIS A 312 13.76 1.40 -2.32
C HIS A 312 13.14 2.60 -3.05
N HIS A 313 12.79 3.71 -2.42
CA HIS A 313 12.08 4.82 -3.11
C HIS A 313 12.93 5.53 -4.18
N ARG A 314 12.33 5.77 -5.35
CA ARG A 314 12.95 6.50 -6.47
C ARG A 314 12.40 7.93 -6.53
N GLU A 315 13.30 8.90 -6.73
CA GLU A 315 12.94 10.28 -7.03
C GLU A 315 12.42 10.34 -8.47
N MET A 316 11.16 10.76 -8.64
CA MET A 316 10.49 10.87 -9.92
C MET A 316 9.67 12.15 -9.88
N GLU A 317 9.82 12.97 -10.91
CA GLU A 317 9.10 14.22 -11.09
C GLU A 317 8.60 14.26 -12.54
N TYR A 318 7.39 14.75 -12.72
CA TYR A 318 6.78 15.03 -14.01
C TYR A 318 6.59 16.54 -14.19
N GLU A 319 6.54 16.98 -15.45
CA GLU A 319 6.27 18.36 -15.82
C GLU A 319 4.82 18.54 -16.31
N VAL A 320 4.32 19.78 -16.26
CA VAL A 320 3.02 20.12 -16.83
C VAL A 320 3.07 19.90 -18.34
N GLY A 321 2.10 19.16 -18.89
CA GLY A 321 2.07 18.72 -20.30
C GLY A 321 2.55 17.28 -20.53
N ASP A 322 3.16 16.62 -19.53
CA ASP A 322 3.53 15.20 -19.65
C ASP A 322 2.29 14.31 -19.72
N LYS A 323 2.39 13.23 -20.52
CA LYS A 323 1.35 12.21 -20.66
C LYS A 323 1.68 11.00 -19.80
N VAL A 324 0.83 10.73 -18.80
CA VAL A 324 1.04 9.68 -17.81
C VAL A 324 -0.13 8.69 -17.76
N PHE A 325 0.18 7.44 -17.42
CA PHE A 325 -0.83 6.43 -17.12
C PHE A 325 -1.18 6.44 -15.63
N LEU A 326 -2.47 6.38 -15.30
CA LEU A 326 -2.99 6.36 -13.94
C LEU A 326 -3.26 4.92 -13.47
N LYS A 327 -2.69 4.53 -12.34
CA LYS A 327 -2.88 3.21 -11.70
C LYS A 327 -4.28 3.02 -11.11
N ILE A 328 -4.90 1.87 -11.36
CA ILE A 328 -6.19 1.42 -10.81
C ILE A 328 -5.95 0.28 -9.82
N SER A 329 -6.41 0.44 -8.58
CA SER A 329 -6.44 -0.64 -7.58
C SER A 329 -7.73 -1.46 -7.70
N PRO A 330 -7.67 -2.81 -7.75
CA PRO A 330 -8.86 -3.67 -7.88
C PRO A 330 -9.84 -3.66 -6.68
N TRP A 331 -9.49 -3.02 -5.56
CA TRP A 331 -10.14 -3.25 -4.26
C TRP A 331 -11.10 -2.16 -3.75
N LYS A 332 -11.15 -0.98 -4.40
CA LYS A 332 -12.15 0.04 -4.09
C LYS A 332 -13.06 0.13 -5.31
N GLY A 333 -14.27 -0.42 -5.22
CA GLY A 333 -15.26 -0.65 -6.30
C GLY A 333 -15.78 0.61 -7.04
N ILE A 334 -14.89 1.53 -7.38
CA ILE A 334 -15.14 2.87 -7.92
C ILE A 334 -15.13 2.85 -9.47
N LEU A 335 -14.62 1.79 -10.11
CA LEU A 335 -14.55 1.68 -11.57
C LEU A 335 -15.04 0.32 -12.07
N ARG A 336 -16.33 0.24 -12.41
CA ARG A 336 -16.91 -0.90 -13.13
C ARG A 336 -16.69 -0.74 -14.63
N PHE A 337 -15.50 -1.06 -15.11
CA PHE A 337 -15.23 -1.18 -16.56
C PHE A 337 -15.79 -2.49 -17.13
N GLY A 338 -17.11 -2.70 -17.13
CA GLY A 338 -17.85 -3.70 -17.95
C GLY A 338 -17.37 -5.17 -17.98
N ARG A 339 -16.30 -5.56 -17.28
CA ARG A 339 -15.64 -6.86 -17.28
C ARG A 339 -15.18 -7.17 -15.85
N GLN A 340 -15.35 -8.44 -15.47
CA GLN A 340 -15.15 -8.96 -14.11
C GLN A 340 -13.81 -8.54 -13.48
N GLU A 341 -13.85 -8.24 -12.17
CA GLU A 341 -12.82 -7.61 -11.32
C GLU A 341 -11.40 -8.23 -11.35
N LYS A 342 -11.23 -9.44 -11.91
CA LYS A 342 -9.92 -10.10 -12.04
C LYS A 342 -9.19 -9.85 -13.37
N LEU A 343 -9.87 -9.30 -14.39
CA LEU A 343 -9.32 -9.12 -15.74
C LEU A 343 -9.25 -7.65 -16.21
N SER A 344 -9.45 -6.69 -15.31
CA SER A 344 -9.34 -5.26 -15.64
C SER A 344 -7.88 -4.81 -15.77
N PRO A 345 -7.57 -3.85 -16.68
CA PRO A 345 -6.25 -3.25 -16.76
C PRO A 345 -5.91 -2.53 -15.45
N ARG A 346 -4.65 -2.62 -15.02
CA ARG A 346 -4.15 -2.02 -13.78
C ARG A 346 -3.83 -0.53 -13.93
N TYR A 347 -3.83 0.00 -15.15
CA TYR A 347 -3.60 1.41 -15.44
C TYR A 347 -4.55 1.89 -16.57
N ILE A 348 -4.99 3.14 -16.51
CA ILE A 348 -5.81 3.85 -17.52
C ILE A 348 -5.13 5.14 -17.99
N GLY A 349 -5.50 5.64 -19.16
CA GLY A 349 -4.85 6.79 -19.80
C GLY A 349 -4.26 6.41 -21.17
N PRO A 350 -3.33 7.22 -21.72
CA PRO A 350 -2.59 8.29 -21.04
C PRO A 350 -3.41 9.59 -20.86
N TYR A 351 -3.20 10.28 -19.74
CA TYR A 351 -3.77 11.59 -19.44
C TYR A 351 -2.67 12.65 -19.32
N GLU A 352 -3.00 13.89 -19.68
CA GLU A 352 -2.06 15.01 -19.62
C GLU A 352 -2.05 15.63 -18.21
N ILE A 353 -0.87 15.98 -17.70
CA ILE A 353 -0.73 16.72 -16.44
C ILE A 353 -1.07 18.20 -16.69
N ILE A 354 -2.13 18.69 -16.05
CA ILE A 354 -2.58 20.08 -16.16
C ILE A 354 -1.86 20.98 -15.16
N GLU A 355 -1.63 20.48 -13.94
CA GLU A 355 -1.11 21.30 -12.85
C GLU A 355 -0.34 20.45 -11.84
N ARG A 356 0.74 21.00 -11.28
CA ARG A 356 1.45 20.44 -10.12
C ARG A 356 0.92 21.12 -8.84
N ILE A 357 0.09 20.42 -8.08
CA ILE A 357 -0.55 20.96 -6.86
C ILE A 357 0.45 20.97 -5.70
N GLU A 358 1.19 19.87 -5.54
CA GLU A 358 2.25 19.72 -4.56
C GLU A 358 3.45 19.01 -5.22
N PRO A 359 4.63 18.99 -4.59
CA PRO A 359 5.81 18.37 -5.17
C PRO A 359 5.63 16.89 -5.57
N LEU A 360 4.68 16.19 -4.97
CA LEU A 360 4.37 14.79 -5.30
C LEU A 360 2.93 14.58 -5.79
N ALA A 361 2.14 15.64 -5.99
CA ALA A 361 0.73 15.53 -6.39
C ALA A 361 0.43 16.36 -7.65
N TYR A 362 -0.15 15.70 -8.65
CA TYR A 362 -0.39 16.22 -9.99
C TYR A 362 -1.87 16.12 -10.35
N ARG A 363 -2.42 17.17 -10.97
CA ARG A 363 -3.76 17.18 -11.56
C ARG A 363 -3.70 16.68 -13.00
N LEU A 364 -4.56 15.72 -13.35
CA LEU A 364 -4.66 15.12 -14.68
C LEU A 364 -5.89 15.61 -15.45
N ALA A 365 -5.76 15.72 -16.77
CA ALA A 365 -6.86 15.93 -17.70
C ALA A 365 -7.68 14.64 -17.87
N ILE A 366 -8.53 14.35 -16.90
CA ILE A 366 -9.40 13.18 -16.91
C ILE A 366 -10.68 13.46 -17.74
N PRO A 367 -11.09 12.53 -18.61
CA PRO A 367 -12.28 12.70 -19.44
C PRO A 367 -13.57 12.59 -18.62
N THR A 368 -14.64 13.23 -19.09
CA THR A 368 -15.89 13.48 -18.34
C THR A 368 -16.58 12.19 -17.85
N GLU A 369 -16.34 11.06 -18.51
CA GLU A 369 -16.84 9.73 -18.13
C GLU A 369 -16.27 9.25 -16.79
N LEU A 370 -15.16 9.84 -16.34
CA LEU A 370 -14.48 9.55 -15.07
C LEU A 370 -14.60 10.70 -14.06
N SER A 371 -15.55 11.62 -14.27
CA SER A 371 -15.81 12.79 -13.39
C SER A 371 -16.15 12.45 -11.94
N GLN A 372 -16.47 11.19 -11.63
CA GLN A 372 -16.63 10.69 -10.25
C GLN A 372 -15.30 10.53 -9.51
N ILE A 373 -14.17 10.53 -10.22
CA ILE A 373 -12.82 10.40 -9.69
C ILE A 373 -12.21 11.78 -9.60
N HIS A 374 -11.68 12.12 -8.43
CA HIS A 374 -10.94 13.36 -8.23
C HIS A 374 -9.70 13.40 -9.13
N ASP A 375 -9.43 14.53 -9.76
CA ASP A 375 -8.44 14.69 -10.83
C ASP A 375 -6.98 14.85 -10.35
N VAL A 376 -6.76 14.95 -9.03
CA VAL A 376 -5.41 15.04 -8.42
C VAL A 376 -4.93 13.68 -7.89
N PHE A 377 -3.74 13.26 -8.35
CA PHE A 377 -3.11 11.99 -8.01
C PHE A 377 -1.67 12.18 -7.57
N HIS A 378 -1.19 11.29 -6.70
CA HIS A 378 0.19 11.28 -6.29
C HIS A 378 1.10 10.62 -7.35
N VAL A 379 2.36 11.04 -7.43
CA VAL A 379 3.37 10.59 -8.40
C VAL A 379 3.56 9.06 -8.46
N SER A 380 3.33 8.35 -7.35
CA SER A 380 3.44 6.87 -7.28
C SER A 380 2.33 6.11 -8.03
N MET A 381 1.26 6.81 -8.38
CA MET A 381 0.16 6.30 -9.18
C MET A 381 0.34 6.56 -10.67
N LEU A 382 1.32 7.38 -11.02
CA LEU A 382 1.58 7.82 -12.37
C LEU A 382 2.71 6.97 -12.95
N ARG A 383 2.63 6.72 -14.25
CA ARG A 383 3.65 6.01 -15.00
C ARG A 383 3.92 6.69 -16.32
#